data_AF-A0A7X7E4E5-F1
#
_entry.id   AF-A0A7X7E4E5-F1
#
_cell.length_a   1.000
_cell.length_b   1.000
_cell.length_c   1.000
_cell.angle_alpha   90.00
_cell.angle_beta   90.00
_cell.angle_gamma   90.00
#
_symmetry.space_group_name_H-M   'P 1'
#
loop_
_entity.id
_entity.type
_entity.pdbx_description
1 polymer ?
#
loop_
_entity_poly.entity_id
_entity_poly.type
_entity_poly.pdbx_seq_one_letter_code
_entity_poly.pdbx_strand_id
1 'polypeptide(L)'
;MVQSNVVSDVKMPFGYLDNLLNLLIIDDDLHFSDVLQEIFEPVRLFRLHCASSSADTLNLIKTVKRPHVCILDLGIADVANDEFYILRRYANVCPVIILTGSRSPSKGALCVQLGAKAVIEKGAGFSAEKLYDEVVRNCLMSIVYQYYDDSAGDTVNLAVKTLFEKKPATVTKWAEYMRLSDRQLRNLWNIGPAGGAKFILELFHIYYEAFQYYKTLLFEQTKSIQIQEPRSSAYFEAHLSDLYAHLS
;
A
#
# COMPACT_ATOMS: atom_id res chain seq x y z
N MET A 1 14.62 4.57 -40.59
CA MET A 1 13.48 5.48 -40.35
C MET A 1 12.29 4.62 -39.99
N VAL A 2 12.12 4.33 -38.70
CA VAL A 2 10.93 3.65 -38.20
C VAL A 2 9.97 4.75 -37.79
N GLN A 3 8.82 4.80 -38.45
CA GLN A 3 7.77 5.77 -38.18
C GLN A 3 7.36 5.65 -36.72
N SER A 4 7.56 6.74 -35.99
CA SER A 4 7.00 7.00 -34.67
C SER A 4 5.48 7.05 -34.81
N ASN A 5 4.82 5.92 -34.55
CA ASN A 5 3.40 5.95 -34.23
C ASN A 5 3.27 6.70 -32.91
N VAL A 6 2.89 7.97 -33.01
CA VAL A 6 2.33 8.74 -31.89
C VAL A 6 1.10 7.98 -31.44
N VAL A 7 1.24 7.20 -30.37
CA VAL A 7 0.10 6.65 -29.66
C VAL A 7 -0.65 7.86 -29.11
N SER A 8 -1.81 8.12 -29.69
CA SER A 8 -2.81 9.08 -29.23
C SER A 8 -2.94 9.06 -27.70
N ASP A 9 -3.15 10.23 -27.08
CA ASP A 9 -3.50 10.44 -25.66
C ASP A 9 -4.70 9.59 -25.22
N VAL A 10 -4.51 8.28 -25.06
CA VAL A 10 -5.44 7.42 -24.36
C VAL A 10 -5.23 7.74 -22.89
N LYS A 11 -6.10 8.57 -22.31
CA LYS A 11 -6.11 8.86 -20.87
C LYS A 11 -6.20 7.52 -20.13
N MET A 12 -5.07 7.06 -19.60
CA MET A 12 -5.01 5.80 -18.86
C MET A 12 -5.87 5.94 -17.60
N PRO A 13 -6.66 4.92 -17.25
CA PRO A 13 -7.41 4.91 -16.00
C PRO A 13 -6.50 5.22 -14.82
N PHE A 14 -6.94 6.12 -13.94
CA PHE A 14 -6.22 6.52 -12.73
C PHE A 14 -4.82 7.14 -12.97
N GLY A 15 -4.49 7.59 -14.18
CA GLY A 15 -3.15 8.15 -14.48
C GLY A 15 -2.77 9.38 -13.64
N TYR A 16 -3.74 10.07 -13.04
CA TYR A 16 -3.49 11.17 -12.10
C TYR A 16 -2.97 10.70 -10.72
N LEU A 17 -2.94 9.39 -10.47
CA LEU A 17 -2.37 8.76 -9.27
C LEU A 17 -0.96 8.19 -9.50
N ASP A 18 -0.41 8.36 -10.70
CA ASP A 18 0.87 7.77 -11.07
C ASP A 18 1.99 8.19 -10.11
N ASN A 19 2.75 7.21 -9.63
CA ASN A 19 3.92 7.36 -8.76
C ASN A 19 3.67 8.15 -7.47
N LEU A 20 2.42 8.22 -6.99
CA LEU A 20 2.08 8.90 -5.74
C LEU A 20 2.38 8.05 -4.49
N LEU A 21 2.49 6.72 -4.66
CA LEU A 21 2.70 5.81 -3.54
C LEU A 21 4.11 5.24 -3.56
N ASN A 22 4.86 5.40 -2.48
CA ASN A 22 6.20 4.80 -2.35
C ASN A 22 6.11 3.36 -1.84
N LEU A 23 6.52 2.40 -2.66
CA LEU A 23 6.71 0.99 -2.29
C LEU A 23 8.21 0.71 -2.18
N LEU A 24 8.63 0.23 -1.01
CA LEU A 24 10.00 -0.14 -0.74
C LEU A 24 10.17 -1.64 -0.98
N ILE A 25 11.21 -2.04 -1.70
CA ILE A 25 11.58 -3.43 -1.95
C ILE A 25 12.99 -3.62 -1.43
N ILE A 26 13.16 -4.44 -0.42
CA ILE A 26 14.43 -4.66 0.26
C ILE A 26 14.75 -6.15 0.20
N ASP A 27 15.70 -6.53 -0.65
CA ASP A 27 16.08 -7.93 -0.91
C ASP A 27 17.55 -7.99 -1.38
N ASP A 28 18.40 -8.79 -0.73
CA ASP A 28 19.79 -8.99 -1.16
C ASP A 28 19.90 -9.93 -2.38
N ASP A 29 18.87 -10.75 -2.63
CA ASP A 29 18.77 -11.55 -3.84
C ASP A 29 18.25 -10.66 -5.00
N LEU A 30 19.19 -10.19 -5.83
CA LEU A 30 18.89 -9.36 -6.99
C LEU A 30 17.91 -10.04 -7.96
N HIS A 31 17.97 -11.36 -8.12
CA HIS A 31 17.06 -12.05 -9.03
C HIS A 31 15.63 -12.03 -8.51
N PHE A 32 15.45 -12.25 -7.21
CA PHE A 32 14.14 -12.18 -6.61
C PHE A 32 13.62 -10.73 -6.52
N SER A 33 14.51 -9.77 -6.31
CA SER A 33 14.20 -8.34 -6.41
C SER A 33 13.68 -7.95 -7.80
N ASP A 34 14.28 -8.50 -8.88
CA ASP A 34 13.78 -8.30 -10.24
C ASP A 34 12.37 -8.89 -10.41
N VAL A 35 12.10 -10.09 -9.88
CA VAL A 35 10.75 -10.68 -9.88
C VAL A 35 9.73 -9.79 -9.16
N LEU A 36 10.09 -9.21 -8.01
CA LEU A 36 9.22 -8.28 -7.28
C LEU A 36 8.95 -7.01 -8.09
N GLN A 37 9.97 -6.49 -8.76
CA GLN A 37 9.82 -5.34 -9.65
C GLN A 37 8.92 -5.66 -10.84
N GLU A 38 9.07 -6.83 -11.48
CA GLU A 38 8.20 -7.27 -12.58
C GLU A 38 6.71 -7.35 -12.16
N ILE A 39 6.43 -7.72 -10.90
CA ILE A 39 5.06 -7.76 -10.37
C ILE A 39 4.49 -6.35 -10.18
N PHE A 40 5.28 -5.40 -9.66
CA PHE A 40 4.78 -4.10 -9.22
C PHE A 40 5.05 -2.93 -10.17
N GLU A 41 5.98 -3.03 -11.12
CA GLU A 41 6.27 -2.00 -12.13
C GLU A 41 5.05 -1.70 -13.02
N PRO A 42 4.21 -2.68 -13.43
CA PRO A 42 2.99 -2.38 -14.18
C PRO A 42 1.95 -1.58 -13.37
N VAL A 43 2.06 -1.57 -12.04
CA VAL A 43 1.15 -0.88 -11.12
C VAL A 43 1.62 0.56 -10.96
N ARG A 44 1.27 1.42 -11.94
CA ARG A 44 1.80 2.79 -12.04
C ARG A 44 1.51 3.70 -10.83
N LEU A 45 0.61 3.30 -9.93
CA LEU A 45 0.38 3.97 -8.65
C LEU A 45 1.65 4.03 -7.79
N PHE A 46 2.49 3.00 -7.89
CA PHE A 46 3.70 2.87 -7.10
C PHE A 46 4.92 3.49 -7.78
N ARG A 47 5.63 4.31 -7.01
CA ARG A 47 7.06 4.55 -7.20
C ARG A 47 7.83 3.49 -6.43
N LEU A 48 8.57 2.66 -7.15
CA LEU A 48 9.40 1.61 -6.56
C LEU A 48 10.72 2.19 -6.06
N HIS A 49 11.12 1.78 -4.86
CA HIS A 49 12.42 2.09 -4.28
C HIS A 49 13.08 0.81 -3.82
N CYS A 50 14.20 0.44 -4.43
CA CYS A 50 14.86 -0.83 -4.19
C CYS A 50 16.17 -0.65 -3.39
N ALA A 51 16.44 -1.57 -2.47
CA ALA A 51 17.72 -1.69 -1.78
C ALA A 51 18.11 -3.16 -1.64
N SER A 52 19.41 -3.45 -1.75
CA SER A 52 19.95 -4.82 -1.65
C SER A 52 20.93 -5.02 -0.49
N SER A 53 21.05 -4.03 0.39
CA SER A 53 21.85 -4.08 1.61
C SER A 53 21.17 -3.30 2.74
N SER A 54 21.56 -3.54 4.00
CA SER A 54 21.10 -2.67 5.10
C SER A 54 21.61 -1.26 4.91
N ALA A 55 22.85 -1.04 4.46
CA ALA A 55 23.37 0.30 4.24
C ALA A 55 22.49 1.11 3.26
N ASP A 56 22.13 0.51 2.14
CA ASP A 56 21.25 1.12 1.13
C ASP A 56 19.84 1.30 1.69
N THR A 57 19.33 0.32 2.42
CA THR A 57 18.03 0.39 3.11
C THR A 57 17.97 1.57 4.06
N LEU A 58 18.98 1.73 4.93
CA LEU A 58 19.08 2.83 5.88
C LEU A 58 19.15 4.19 5.16
N ASN A 59 19.79 4.26 4.00
CA ASN A 59 19.86 5.47 3.20
C ASN A 59 18.51 5.78 2.53
N LEU A 60 17.89 4.77 1.92
CA LEU A 60 16.60 4.86 1.25
C LEU A 60 15.51 5.35 2.20
N ILE A 61 15.46 4.82 3.42
CA ILE A 61 14.46 5.22 4.41
C ILE A 61 14.65 6.69 4.86
N LYS A 62 15.88 7.22 4.81
CA LYS A 62 16.12 8.64 5.12
C LYS A 62 15.69 9.58 3.98
N THR A 63 15.71 9.11 2.73
CA THR A 63 15.49 9.95 1.55
C THR A 63 14.04 9.88 1.04
N VAL A 64 13.36 8.75 1.22
CA VAL A 64 11.96 8.58 0.82
C VAL A 64 11.05 9.26 1.84
N LYS A 65 10.37 10.34 1.41
CA LYS A 65 9.60 11.22 2.32
C LYS A 65 8.39 10.56 2.99
N ARG A 66 7.84 9.48 2.45
CA ARG A 66 6.79 8.70 3.11
C ARG A 66 6.68 7.29 2.50
N PRO A 67 7.31 6.27 3.10
CA PRO A 67 7.09 4.88 2.74
C PRO A 67 5.62 4.48 2.99
N HIS A 68 4.91 3.99 1.98
CA HIS A 68 3.50 3.57 2.15
C HIS A 68 3.40 2.09 2.52
N VAL A 69 4.34 1.28 2.03
CA VAL A 69 4.45 -0.14 2.32
C VAL A 69 5.86 -0.59 1.96
N CYS A 70 6.36 -1.60 2.67
CA CYS A 70 7.67 -2.17 2.49
C CYS A 70 7.57 -3.69 2.33
N ILE A 71 8.24 -4.22 1.34
CA ILE A 71 8.54 -5.65 1.20
C ILE A 71 9.98 -5.83 1.68
N LEU A 72 10.18 -6.70 2.66
CA LEU A 72 11.47 -6.92 3.30
C LEU A 72 11.81 -8.40 3.33
N ASP A 73 12.97 -8.75 2.77
CA ASP A 73 13.59 -10.05 3.03
C ASP A 73 14.27 -10.07 4.41
N LEU A 74 14.09 -11.15 5.17
CA LEU A 74 14.77 -11.33 6.46
C LEU A 74 16.26 -11.70 6.31
N GLY A 75 16.72 -12.14 5.15
CA GLY A 75 18.06 -12.69 4.96
C GLY A 75 19.20 -11.66 4.95
N ILE A 76 18.89 -10.37 4.90
CA ILE A 76 19.87 -9.28 4.79
C ILE A 76 20.62 -9.14 6.12
N ALA A 77 21.76 -9.85 6.22
CA ALA A 77 22.52 -10.05 7.45
C ALA A 77 23.80 -9.21 7.54
N ASP A 78 23.85 -8.02 6.93
CA ASP A 78 25.03 -7.14 6.96
C ASP A 78 25.15 -6.29 8.24
N VAL A 79 24.17 -6.33 9.15
CA VAL A 79 24.25 -5.72 10.50
C VAL A 79 24.35 -6.81 11.56
N ALA A 80 25.57 -7.11 12.00
CA ALA A 80 25.86 -7.94 13.19
C ALA A 80 25.13 -9.30 13.26
N ASN A 81 24.83 -9.93 12.12
CA ASN A 81 24.03 -11.17 12.01
C ASN A 81 22.61 -11.08 12.60
N ASP A 82 22.03 -9.88 12.69
CA ASP A 82 20.69 -9.65 13.19
C ASP A 82 19.68 -9.53 12.04
N GLU A 83 19.15 -10.67 11.60
CA GLU A 83 18.17 -10.81 10.51
C GLU A 83 16.87 -10.00 10.72
N PHE A 84 16.63 -9.51 11.94
CA PHE A 84 15.44 -8.75 12.30
C PHE A 84 15.72 -7.25 12.53
N TYR A 85 16.95 -6.80 12.35
CA TYR A 85 17.38 -5.43 12.64
C TYR A 85 16.53 -4.39 11.92
N ILE A 86 16.37 -4.54 10.61
CA ILE A 86 15.56 -3.64 9.77
C ILE A 86 14.10 -3.66 10.22
N LEU A 87 13.52 -4.85 10.41
CA LEU A 87 12.12 -4.96 10.85
C LEU A 87 11.86 -4.20 12.16
N ARG A 88 12.69 -4.42 13.19
CA ARG A 88 12.54 -3.73 14.48
C ARG A 88 12.64 -2.22 14.38
N ARG A 89 13.48 -1.73 13.48
CA ARG A 89 13.75 -0.30 13.34
C ARG A 89 12.68 0.43 12.54
N TYR A 90 11.93 -0.29 11.71
CA TYR A 90 11.11 0.30 10.64
C TYR A 90 9.66 -0.16 10.55
N ALA A 91 9.25 -1.20 11.29
CA ALA A 91 7.85 -1.62 11.36
C ALA A 91 6.91 -0.52 11.88
N ASN A 92 7.45 0.45 12.62
CA ASN A 92 6.73 1.62 13.13
C ASN A 92 6.76 2.84 12.18
N VAL A 93 7.52 2.77 11.09
CA VAL A 93 7.59 3.85 10.07
C VAL A 93 6.59 3.60 8.95
N CYS A 94 6.46 2.35 8.52
CA CYS A 94 5.47 1.94 7.52
C CYS A 94 5.10 0.46 7.69
N PRO A 95 3.99 0.00 7.09
CA PRO A 95 3.66 -1.41 7.02
C PRO A 95 4.78 -2.24 6.36
N VAL A 96 5.28 -3.24 7.08
CA VAL A 96 6.31 -4.17 6.56
C VAL A 96 5.69 -5.54 6.31
N ILE A 97 5.82 -6.02 5.08
CA ILE A 97 5.50 -7.38 4.65
C ILE A 97 6.81 -8.14 4.52
N ILE A 98 6.93 -9.22 5.26
CA ILE A 98 8.12 -10.04 5.26
C ILE A 98 8.04 -11.09 4.15
N LEU A 99 9.12 -11.19 3.38
CA LEU A 99 9.41 -12.34 2.53
C LEU A 99 10.52 -13.17 3.16
N THR A 100 10.37 -14.49 3.19
CA THR A 100 11.38 -15.36 3.79
C THR A 100 11.43 -16.72 3.11
N GLY A 101 12.63 -17.24 2.85
CA GLY A 101 12.82 -18.63 2.44
C GLY A 101 12.68 -19.64 3.60
N SER A 102 12.56 -19.17 4.85
CA SER A 102 12.50 -20.04 6.03
C SER A 102 11.06 -20.47 6.33
N ARG A 103 10.80 -21.79 6.32
CA ARG A 103 9.51 -22.38 6.73
C ARG A 103 9.35 -22.50 8.25
N SER A 104 10.06 -21.69 9.04
CA SER A 104 10.05 -21.81 10.49
C SER A 104 8.86 -21.05 11.08
N PRO A 105 7.85 -21.73 11.68
CA PRO A 105 6.70 -21.06 12.26
C PRO A 105 7.08 -20.12 13.42
N SER A 106 8.14 -20.46 14.16
CA SER A 106 8.63 -19.62 15.26
C SER A 106 9.25 -18.32 14.75
N LYS A 107 9.94 -18.34 13.60
CA LYS A 107 10.44 -17.12 12.95
C LYS A 107 9.30 -16.25 12.45
N GLY A 108 8.31 -16.83 11.78
CA GLY A 108 7.12 -16.10 11.31
C GLY A 108 6.35 -15.44 12.46
N ALA A 109 6.16 -16.16 13.58
CA ALA A 109 5.53 -15.61 14.77
C ALA A 109 6.33 -14.45 15.36
N LEU A 110 7.66 -14.56 15.41
CA LEU A 110 8.53 -13.48 15.86
C LEU A 110 8.43 -12.25 14.94
N CYS A 111 8.39 -12.40 13.61
CA CYS A 111 8.19 -11.27 12.70
C CYS A 111 6.92 -10.49 13.02
N VAL A 112 5.81 -11.20 13.24
CA VAL A 112 4.53 -10.57 13.60
C VAL A 112 4.64 -9.85 14.95
N GLN A 113 5.28 -10.46 15.95
CA GLN A 113 5.54 -9.81 17.25
C GLN A 113 6.39 -8.54 17.12
N LEU A 114 7.30 -8.51 16.15
CA LEU A 114 8.15 -7.36 15.84
C LEU A 114 7.46 -6.32 14.93
N GLY A 115 6.18 -6.53 14.59
CA GLY A 115 5.36 -5.55 13.88
C GLY A 115 5.19 -5.80 12.37
N ALA A 116 5.65 -6.93 11.84
CA ALA A 116 5.34 -7.31 10.47
C ALA A 116 3.83 -7.47 10.30
N LYS A 117 3.28 -6.89 9.22
CA LYS A 117 1.84 -6.97 8.91
C LYS A 117 1.47 -8.28 8.23
N ALA A 118 2.41 -8.88 7.50
CA ALA A 118 2.26 -10.20 6.91
C ALA A 118 3.64 -10.87 6.79
N VAL A 119 3.63 -12.20 6.72
CA VAL A 119 4.80 -13.03 6.43
C VAL A 119 4.42 -13.97 5.28
N ILE A 120 5.18 -13.92 4.20
CA ILE A 120 4.97 -14.72 3.00
C ILE A 120 6.24 -15.54 2.71
N GLU A 121 6.08 -16.83 2.44
CA GLU A 121 7.20 -17.72 2.13
C GLU A 121 7.66 -17.56 0.67
N LYS A 122 8.98 -17.50 0.47
CA LYS A 122 9.63 -17.62 -0.84
C LYS A 122 9.67 -19.11 -1.27
N GLY A 123 9.68 -19.34 -2.58
CA GLY A 123 9.86 -20.69 -3.17
C GLY A 123 8.58 -21.26 -3.77
N ALA A 124 8.45 -22.59 -3.78
CA ALA A 124 7.42 -23.29 -4.57
C ALA A 124 5.96 -22.94 -4.24
N GLY A 125 5.70 -22.37 -3.06
CA GLY A 125 4.37 -21.90 -2.64
C GLY A 125 4.13 -20.40 -2.83
N PHE A 126 5.09 -19.68 -3.43
CA PHE A 126 4.97 -18.24 -3.65
C PHE A 126 3.83 -17.93 -4.62
N SER A 127 3.00 -16.96 -4.25
CA SER A 127 1.90 -16.46 -5.07
C SER A 127 2.04 -14.95 -5.21
N ALA A 128 2.29 -14.50 -6.45
CA ALA A 128 2.37 -13.07 -6.77
C ALA A 128 1.05 -12.35 -6.47
N GLU A 129 -0.10 -12.99 -6.72
CA GLU A 129 -1.42 -12.43 -6.41
C GLU A 129 -1.62 -12.26 -4.89
N LYS A 130 -1.22 -13.26 -4.08
CA LYS A 130 -1.30 -13.14 -2.62
C LYS A 130 -0.40 -12.02 -2.09
N LEU A 131 0.83 -11.92 -2.61
CA LEU A 131 1.72 -10.81 -2.27
C LEU A 131 1.11 -9.46 -2.65
N TYR A 132 0.56 -9.37 -3.85
CA TYR A 132 -0.14 -8.16 -4.33
C TYR A 132 -1.27 -7.76 -3.39
N ASP A 133 -2.13 -8.70 -2.99
CA ASP A 133 -3.25 -8.42 -2.09
C ASP A 133 -2.78 -7.92 -0.72
N GLU A 134 -1.71 -8.50 -0.16
CA GLU A 134 -1.12 -8.02 1.10
C GLU A 134 -0.52 -6.62 0.97
N VAL A 135 0.21 -6.35 -0.12
CA VAL A 135 0.80 -5.03 -0.39
C VAL A 135 -0.29 -3.97 -0.54
N VAL A 136 -1.32 -4.24 -1.33
CA VAL A 136 -2.45 -3.33 -1.55
C VAL A 136 -3.20 -3.07 -0.26
N ARG A 137 -3.55 -4.11 0.50
CA ARG A 137 -4.27 -3.95 1.77
C ARG A 137 -3.51 -3.04 2.72
N ASN A 138 -2.23 -3.32 2.92
CA ASN A 138 -1.41 -2.58 3.88
C ASN A 138 -1.10 -1.16 3.41
N CYS A 139 -0.92 -0.96 2.10
CA CYS A 139 -0.77 0.36 1.51
C CYS A 139 -2.04 1.22 1.65
N LEU A 140 -3.21 0.66 1.34
CA LEU A 140 -4.48 1.37 1.54
C LEU A 140 -4.68 1.74 3.01
N MET A 141 -4.33 0.85 3.94
CA MET A 141 -4.46 1.13 5.37
C MET A 141 -3.56 2.29 5.79
N SER A 142 -2.30 2.34 5.32
CA SER A 142 -1.39 3.44 5.63
C SER A 142 -1.81 4.77 4.99
N ILE A 143 -2.41 4.73 3.80
CA ILE A 143 -3.03 5.90 3.17
C ILE A 143 -4.18 6.43 4.04
N VAL A 144 -5.10 5.56 4.46
CA VAL A 144 -6.27 5.97 5.25
C VAL A 144 -5.87 6.44 6.65
N TYR A 145 -4.97 5.70 7.30
CA TYR A 145 -4.49 5.98 8.64
C TYR A 145 -3.09 5.39 8.85
N GLN A 146 -2.07 6.25 8.76
CA GLN A 146 -0.67 5.83 8.84
C GLN A 146 -0.28 5.13 10.15
N TYR A 147 -1.02 5.36 11.22
CA TYR A 147 -0.79 4.76 12.54
C TYR A 147 -1.65 3.52 12.78
N TYR A 148 -2.21 2.92 11.72
CA TYR A 148 -3.07 1.74 11.85
C TYR A 148 -2.35 0.56 12.51
N ASP A 149 -3.00 0.02 13.52
CA ASP A 149 -2.56 -1.13 14.29
C ASP A 149 -3.77 -2.01 14.61
N ASP A 150 -3.78 -3.25 14.11
CA ASP A 150 -4.89 -4.19 14.30
C ASP A 150 -5.03 -4.64 15.77
N SER A 151 -3.99 -4.41 16.58
CA SER A 151 -4.02 -4.66 18.03
C SER A 151 -4.53 -3.46 18.84
N ALA A 152 -4.66 -2.28 18.23
CA ALA A 152 -5.13 -1.10 18.90
C ALA A 152 -6.66 -1.14 19.10
N GLY A 153 -7.09 -0.88 20.35
CA GLY A 153 -8.50 -0.93 20.75
C GLY A 153 -9.25 0.40 20.61
N ASP A 154 -8.74 1.37 19.85
CA ASP A 154 -9.36 2.69 19.71
C ASP A 154 -10.38 2.77 18.57
N THR A 155 -11.24 3.80 18.65
CA THR A 155 -12.34 4.02 17.70
C THR A 155 -11.87 4.32 16.28
N VAL A 156 -10.69 4.93 16.10
CA VAL A 156 -10.17 5.26 14.76
C VAL A 156 -9.75 3.98 14.05
N ASN A 157 -8.96 3.12 14.71
CA ASN A 157 -8.59 1.81 14.17
C ASN A 157 -9.82 0.96 13.83
N LEU A 158 -10.84 0.93 14.70
CA LEU A 158 -12.10 0.25 14.42
C LEU A 158 -12.86 0.84 13.22
N ALA A 159 -12.86 2.16 13.07
CA ALA A 159 -13.48 2.82 11.92
C ALA A 159 -12.75 2.48 10.62
N VAL A 160 -11.41 2.48 10.61
CA VAL A 160 -10.60 2.05 9.46
C VAL A 160 -10.88 0.59 9.11
N LYS A 161 -10.89 -0.31 10.09
CA LYS A 161 -11.23 -1.73 9.86
C LYS A 161 -12.62 -1.89 9.23
N THR A 162 -13.61 -1.17 9.76
CA THR A 162 -14.98 -1.18 9.24
C THR A 162 -15.06 -0.65 7.81
N LEU A 163 -14.28 0.37 7.46
CA LEU A 163 -14.17 0.89 6.09
C LEU A 163 -13.75 -0.22 5.11
N PHE A 164 -12.73 -1.00 5.46
CA PHE A 164 -12.21 -2.08 4.60
C PHE A 164 -13.16 -3.27 4.49
N GLU A 165 -13.77 -3.67 5.61
CA GLU A 165 -14.68 -4.80 5.68
C GLU A 165 -16.02 -4.51 4.99
N LYS A 166 -16.59 -3.33 5.23
CA LYS A 166 -17.95 -2.99 4.79
C LYS A 166 -18.01 -2.15 3.52
N LYS A 167 -16.90 -1.50 3.13
CA LYS A 167 -16.80 -0.62 1.95
C LYS A 167 -18.01 0.32 1.81
N PRO A 168 -18.37 1.09 2.86
CA PRO A 168 -19.55 1.95 2.86
C PRO A 168 -19.51 2.94 1.68
N ALA A 169 -20.64 3.16 1.01
CA ALA A 169 -20.71 4.13 -0.09
C ALA A 169 -20.75 5.59 0.40
N THR A 170 -21.08 5.84 1.68
CA THR A 170 -21.20 7.20 2.24
C THR A 170 -20.70 7.25 3.69
N VAL A 171 -20.31 8.44 4.15
CA VAL A 171 -19.90 8.70 5.54
C VAL A 171 -21.02 8.31 6.52
N THR A 172 -22.28 8.54 6.13
CA THR A 172 -23.43 8.18 6.96
C THR A 172 -23.56 6.66 7.11
N LYS A 173 -23.40 5.89 6.02
CA LYS A 173 -23.37 4.42 6.11
C LYS A 173 -22.19 3.91 6.93
N TRP A 174 -21.04 4.56 6.81
CA TRP A 174 -19.90 4.25 7.65
C TRP A 174 -20.20 4.48 9.14
N ALA A 175 -20.86 5.59 9.48
CA ALA A 175 -21.23 5.92 10.85
C ALA A 175 -22.27 4.92 11.39
N GLU A 176 -23.24 4.51 10.57
CA GLU A 176 -24.22 3.48 10.91
C GLU A 176 -23.57 2.15 11.27
N TYR A 177 -22.60 1.67 10.47
CA TYR A 177 -21.86 0.44 10.78
C TYR A 177 -21.07 0.55 12.10
N MET A 178 -20.57 1.75 12.38
CA MET A 178 -19.88 2.06 13.63
C MET A 178 -20.81 2.29 14.82
N ARG A 179 -22.13 2.35 14.61
CA ARG A 179 -23.13 2.79 15.62
C ARG A 179 -22.79 4.16 16.21
N LEU A 180 -22.28 5.05 15.38
CA LEU A 180 -21.97 6.44 15.71
C LEU A 180 -22.91 7.38 14.95
N SER A 181 -23.04 8.62 15.44
CA SER A 181 -23.59 9.69 14.60
C SER A 181 -22.60 10.11 13.51
N ASP A 182 -23.11 10.62 12.39
CA ASP A 182 -22.30 11.16 11.29
C ASP A 182 -21.28 12.21 11.79
N ARG A 183 -21.68 13.04 12.77
CA ARG A 183 -20.79 14.01 13.42
C ARG A 183 -19.67 13.36 14.22
N GLN A 184 -19.96 12.33 15.01
CA GLN A 184 -18.93 11.61 15.79
C GLN A 184 -17.91 10.94 14.87
N LEU A 185 -18.36 10.31 13.78
CA LEU A 185 -17.45 9.71 12.80
C LEU A 185 -16.55 10.77 12.15
N ARG A 186 -17.12 11.92 11.74
CA ARG A 186 -16.33 13.02 11.15
C ARG A 186 -15.27 13.56 12.11
N ASN A 187 -15.58 13.61 13.40
CA ASN A 187 -14.65 14.08 14.42
C ASN A 187 -13.47 13.12 14.68
N LEU A 188 -13.50 11.88 14.16
CA LEU A 188 -12.35 10.97 14.27
C LEU A 188 -11.14 11.45 13.48
N TRP A 189 -11.37 12.14 12.35
CA TRP A 189 -10.31 12.77 11.55
C TRP A 189 -10.40 14.29 11.68
N ASN A 190 -9.70 14.85 12.67
CA ASN A 190 -9.48 16.28 12.82
C ASN A 190 -8.07 16.65 12.34
N ILE A 191 -7.73 16.27 11.10
CA ILE A 191 -6.40 16.45 10.53
C ILE A 191 -6.41 17.63 9.56
N GLY A 192 -6.34 18.84 10.10
CA GLY A 192 -6.02 20.04 9.32
C GLY A 192 -6.97 20.38 8.15
N PRO A 193 -6.51 21.18 7.17
CA PRO A 193 -7.34 21.72 6.09
C PRO A 193 -7.78 20.69 5.03
N ALA A 194 -7.16 19.51 4.99
CA ALA A 194 -7.14 18.65 3.80
C ALA A 194 -8.02 17.38 3.87
N GLY A 195 -8.72 17.05 4.97
CA GLY A 195 -9.68 15.95 4.87
C GLY A 195 -10.27 15.36 6.14
N GLY A 196 -11.57 15.63 6.38
CA GLY A 196 -12.37 14.85 7.32
C GLY A 196 -12.80 13.49 6.74
N ALA A 197 -13.66 12.76 7.46
CA ALA A 197 -14.10 11.41 7.08
C ALA A 197 -14.60 11.26 5.63
N LYS A 198 -15.16 12.32 5.01
CA LYS A 198 -15.55 12.28 3.59
C LYS A 198 -14.35 12.14 2.66
N PHE A 199 -13.31 12.95 2.86
CA PHE A 199 -12.10 12.87 2.04
C PHE A 199 -11.45 11.49 2.16
N ILE A 200 -11.33 10.97 3.39
CA ILE A 200 -10.80 9.63 3.66
C ILE A 200 -11.61 8.53 2.95
N LEU A 201 -12.94 8.64 2.96
CA LEU A 201 -13.81 7.70 2.28
C LEU A 201 -13.60 7.70 0.76
N GLU A 202 -13.58 8.89 0.17
CA GLU A 202 -13.35 9.05 -1.28
C GLU A 202 -11.95 8.56 -1.66
N LEU A 203 -10.95 8.82 -0.81
CA LEU A 203 -9.56 8.41 -1.01
C LEU A 203 -9.43 6.88 -1.00
N PHE A 204 -10.09 6.23 -0.04
CA PHE A 204 -10.18 4.79 0.02
C PHE A 204 -10.79 4.21 -1.25
N HIS A 205 -11.94 4.72 -1.70
CA HIS A 205 -12.62 4.19 -2.89
C HIS A 205 -11.79 4.35 -4.15
N ILE A 206 -11.18 5.51 -4.38
CA ILE A 206 -10.32 5.73 -5.55
C ILE A 206 -9.15 4.76 -5.59
N TYR A 207 -8.38 4.67 -4.51
CA TYR A 207 -7.23 3.78 -4.51
C TYR A 207 -7.67 2.31 -4.54
N TYR A 208 -8.76 1.96 -3.88
CA TYR A 208 -9.32 0.61 -3.95
C TYR A 208 -9.68 0.23 -5.39
N GLU A 209 -10.44 1.07 -6.09
CA GLU A 209 -10.81 0.85 -7.50
C GLU A 209 -9.56 0.81 -8.41
N ALA A 210 -8.59 1.71 -8.19
CA ALA A 210 -7.34 1.72 -8.93
C ALA A 210 -6.54 0.42 -8.74
N PHE A 211 -6.42 -0.07 -7.51
CA PHE A 211 -5.77 -1.35 -7.24
C PHE A 211 -6.55 -2.54 -7.82
N GLN A 212 -7.89 -2.55 -7.76
CA GLN A 212 -8.66 -3.61 -8.41
C GLN A 212 -8.44 -3.63 -9.93
N TYR A 213 -8.37 -2.46 -10.57
CA TYR A 213 -8.02 -2.35 -11.99
C TYR A 213 -6.68 -3.00 -12.32
N TYR A 214 -5.62 -2.69 -11.55
CA TYR A 214 -4.31 -3.30 -11.75
C TYR A 214 -4.29 -4.80 -11.41
N LYS A 215 -5.05 -5.24 -10.40
CA LYS A 215 -5.19 -6.65 -10.07
C LYS A 215 -5.76 -7.44 -11.26
N THR A 216 -6.86 -6.96 -11.84
CA THR A 216 -7.46 -7.55 -13.04
C THR A 216 -6.48 -7.58 -14.20
N LEU A 217 -5.74 -6.49 -14.46
CA LEU A 217 -4.72 -6.47 -15.53
C LEU A 217 -3.61 -7.51 -15.34
N LEU A 218 -3.15 -7.69 -14.10
CA LEU A 218 -2.01 -8.56 -13.79
C LEU A 218 -2.40 -10.04 -13.76
N PHE A 219 -3.55 -10.38 -13.18
CA PHE A 219 -3.88 -11.75 -12.81
C PHE A 219 -5.12 -12.31 -13.51
N GLU A 220 -5.98 -11.48 -14.07
CA GLU A 220 -7.20 -11.91 -14.76
C GLU A 220 -7.04 -11.78 -16.27
N GLN A 221 -6.85 -12.89 -16.97
CA GLN A 221 -6.77 -12.94 -18.44
C GLN A 221 -8.13 -12.61 -19.07
N THR A 222 -8.53 -11.34 -19.11
CA THR A 222 -9.84 -10.94 -19.65
C THR A 222 -9.74 -9.88 -20.73
N LYS A 223 -10.33 -10.21 -21.90
CA LYS A 223 -10.61 -9.28 -22.99
C LYS A 223 -11.58 -8.21 -22.50
N SER A 224 -11.24 -6.95 -22.76
CA SER A 224 -12.03 -5.73 -22.51
C SER A 224 -12.41 -5.47 -21.05
N ILE A 225 -11.53 -4.82 -20.31
CA ILE A 225 -11.87 -4.12 -19.07
C ILE A 225 -12.76 -2.93 -19.47
N GLN A 226 -14.07 -2.99 -19.19
CA GLN A 226 -14.93 -1.81 -19.29
C GLN A 226 -14.59 -0.88 -18.13
N ILE A 227 -13.74 0.11 -18.41
CA ILE A 227 -13.41 1.14 -17.45
C ILE A 227 -14.51 2.21 -17.50
N GLN A 228 -15.29 2.32 -16.42
CA GLN A 228 -15.98 3.58 -16.14
C GLN A 228 -14.97 4.48 -15.43
N GLU A 229 -14.86 5.75 -15.87
CA GLU A 229 -14.13 6.71 -15.04
C GLU A 229 -14.75 6.70 -13.63
N PRO A 230 -13.94 6.55 -12.58
CA PRO A 230 -14.44 6.50 -11.22
C PRO A 230 -15.23 7.78 -10.95
N ARG A 231 -16.40 7.68 -10.30
CA ARG A 231 -17.29 8.82 -10.01
C ARG A 231 -16.59 10.00 -9.32
N SER A 232 -15.46 9.73 -8.70
CA SER A 232 -14.66 10.64 -7.89
C SER A 232 -13.45 11.24 -8.63
N SER A 233 -13.22 10.95 -9.93
CA SER A 233 -12.10 11.52 -10.71
C SER A 233 -12.09 13.05 -10.63
N ALA A 234 -13.23 13.69 -10.92
CA ALA A 234 -13.39 15.14 -10.85
C ALA A 234 -13.25 15.71 -9.42
N TYR A 235 -13.64 14.94 -8.40
CA TYR A 235 -13.45 15.36 -7.00
C TYR A 235 -11.95 15.42 -6.67
N PHE A 236 -11.16 14.42 -7.06
CA PHE A 236 -9.73 14.40 -6.77
C PHE A 236 -8.90 15.30 -7.64
N GLU A 237 -9.23 15.44 -8.94
CA GLU A 237 -8.60 16.44 -9.79
C GLU A 237 -8.74 17.85 -9.18
N ALA A 238 -9.88 18.15 -8.52
CA ALA A 238 -10.11 19.41 -7.80
C ALA A 238 -9.40 19.51 -6.44
N HIS A 239 -8.98 18.39 -5.83
CA HIS A 239 -8.33 18.34 -4.50
C HIS A 239 -6.92 17.74 -4.56
N LEU A 240 -6.23 17.82 -5.72
CA LEU A 240 -4.89 17.24 -5.89
C LEU A 240 -3.88 17.79 -4.87
N SER A 241 -3.96 19.08 -4.52
CA SER A 241 -3.08 19.67 -3.50
C SER A 241 -3.25 19.00 -2.13
N ASP A 242 -4.48 18.67 -1.76
CA ASP A 242 -4.81 18.03 -0.48
C ASP A 242 -4.35 16.57 -0.49
N LEU A 243 -4.49 15.90 -1.64
CA LEU A 243 -3.95 14.57 -1.87
C LEU A 243 -2.43 14.56 -1.73
N TYR A 244 -1.71 15.48 -2.38
CA TYR A 244 -0.26 15.59 -2.26
C TYR A 244 0.17 15.86 -0.82
N ALA A 245 -0.49 16.78 -0.11
CA ALA A 245 -0.18 17.07 1.29
C ALA A 245 -0.44 15.87 2.22
N HIS A 246 -1.45 15.05 1.92
CA HIS A 246 -1.74 13.84 2.67
C HIS A 246 -0.79 12.68 2.36
N LEU A 247 -0.16 12.67 1.18
CA LEU A 247 0.75 11.63 0.71
C LEU A 247 2.25 11.95 0.86
N SER A 248 2.59 13.22 1.13
CA SER A 248 3.95 13.71 1.37
C SER A 248 4.38 13.58 2.82
#